data_AF-K0RNH8-F1
#
_entry.id   AF-K0RNH8-F1
#
_cell.length_a   1.000
_cell.length_b   1.000
_cell.length_c   1.000
_cell.angle_alpha   90.00
_cell.angle_beta   90.00
_cell.angle_gamma   90.00
#
_symmetry.space_group_name_H-M   'P 1'
#
loop_
_entity.id
_entity.type
_entity.pdbx_description
1 polymer ?
#
loop_
_entity_poly.entity_id
_entity_poly.type
_entity_poly.pdbx_seq_one_letter_code
_entity_poly.pdbx_strand_id
1 'polypeptide(L)'
;MGFATAACSGAVTTRCGWQSLLGQVQNRLRLNSLGVRANPGDRSPFKVLLGISIFTILLNVLFPSLMWANTDPYTRLPSEGSFAIELVYRVISIALGVFSINVILKTRLHIRERSRIPETRCCGCEDCCCALWCGCCAVAQMARHTADYETCAAKCCSETGLPVEAPQLQFGGTEIV
;
A
#
# COMPACT_ATOMS: atom_id res chain seq x y z
N MET A 1 -5.10 23.91 2.21
CA MET A 1 -5.95 22.70 2.24
C MET A 1 -6.63 22.56 0.88
N GLY A 2 -6.18 21.70 -0.04
CA GLY A 2 -6.74 21.74 -1.41
C GLY A 2 -6.42 20.58 -2.36
N PHE A 3 -5.98 19.41 -1.88
CA PHE A 3 -5.65 18.27 -2.77
C PHE A 3 -6.33 16.93 -2.38
N ALA A 4 -7.26 16.93 -1.42
CA ALA A 4 -7.87 15.69 -0.93
C ALA A 4 -9.15 15.26 -1.67
N THR A 5 -9.73 16.11 -2.53
CA THR A 5 -11.08 15.88 -3.08
C THR A 5 -11.14 15.15 -4.43
N ALA A 6 -10.01 14.88 -5.10
CA ALA A 6 -10.01 14.24 -6.42
C ALA A 6 -9.69 12.72 -6.42
N ALA A 7 -9.38 12.11 -5.26
CA ALA A 7 -8.77 10.77 -5.22
C ALA A 7 -9.76 9.59 -5.10
N CYS A 8 -11.07 9.83 -4.90
CA CYS A 8 -12.02 8.77 -4.50
C CYS A 8 -12.86 8.14 -5.63
N SER A 9 -12.65 8.46 -6.92
CA SER A 9 -13.55 7.98 -8.00
C SER A 9 -12.91 7.17 -9.13
N GLY A 10 -11.67 6.67 -9.01
CA GLY A 10 -11.03 5.87 -10.07
C GLY A 10 -10.51 4.52 -9.59
N ALA A 11 -11.27 3.44 -9.84
CA ALA A 11 -11.08 2.12 -9.23
C ALA A 11 -9.81 1.32 -9.62
N VAL A 12 -8.94 1.80 -10.52
CA VAL A 12 -7.79 0.99 -11.01
C VAL A 12 -6.47 1.78 -11.10
N THR A 13 -6.48 3.07 -11.40
CA THR A 13 -5.25 3.84 -11.71
C THR A 13 -4.47 4.39 -10.51
N THR A 14 -5.04 4.40 -9.30
CA THR A 14 -4.35 4.98 -8.12
C THR A 14 -3.67 3.95 -7.22
N ARG A 15 -3.75 2.64 -7.55
CA ARG A 15 -3.27 1.55 -6.67
C ARG A 15 -1.74 1.47 -6.55
N CYS A 16 -1.01 1.79 -7.61
CA CYS A 16 0.46 1.65 -7.65
C CYS A 16 1.18 2.64 -6.72
N GLY A 17 0.68 3.88 -6.69
CA GLY A 17 1.32 4.96 -5.94
C GLY A 17 1.26 4.74 -4.43
N TRP A 18 0.12 4.25 -3.92
CA TRP A 18 -0.05 4.16 -2.47
C TRP A 18 0.66 2.98 -1.83
N GLN A 19 0.76 1.81 -2.48
CA GLN A 19 1.53 0.68 -1.94
C GLN A 19 3.03 1.00 -1.89
N SER A 20 3.55 1.63 -2.94
CA SER A 20 4.94 2.12 -2.97
C SER A 20 5.17 3.18 -1.88
N LEU A 21 4.24 4.12 -1.73
CA LEU A 21 4.28 5.13 -0.66
C LEU A 21 4.23 4.50 0.74
N LEU A 22 3.42 3.44 0.93
CA LEU A 22 3.38 2.71 2.19
C LEU A 22 4.75 2.09 2.50
N GLY A 23 5.41 1.52 1.50
CA GLY A 23 6.77 1.01 1.66
C GLY A 23 7.78 2.09 2.04
N GLN A 24 7.63 3.30 1.50
CA GLN A 24 8.43 4.46 1.92
C GLN A 24 8.19 4.85 3.37
N VAL A 25 6.92 4.88 3.80
CA VAL A 25 6.55 5.12 5.19
C VAL A 25 7.13 4.06 6.12
N GLN A 26 7.05 2.78 5.73
CA GLN A 26 7.61 1.67 6.49
C GLN A 26 9.13 1.77 6.63
N ASN A 27 9.85 2.14 5.57
CA ASN A 27 11.29 2.38 5.64
C ASN A 27 11.65 3.49 6.64
N ARG A 28 10.92 4.62 6.65
CA ARG A 28 11.12 5.70 7.63
C ARG A 28 10.91 5.23 9.06
N LEU A 29 9.93 4.34 9.26
CA LEU A 29 9.60 3.76 10.57
C LEU A 29 10.49 2.58 10.95
N ARG A 30 11.42 2.16 10.09
CA ARG A 30 12.24 0.94 10.23
C ARG A 30 11.40 -0.32 10.40
N LEU A 31 10.33 -0.42 9.62
CA LEU A 31 9.49 -1.60 9.50
C LEU A 31 9.85 -2.39 8.25
N ASN A 32 9.67 -3.71 8.27
CA ASN A 32 9.76 -4.57 7.11
C ASN A 32 8.42 -4.58 6.32
N SER A 33 8.36 -5.34 5.22
CA SER A 33 7.16 -5.40 4.36
C SER A 33 5.92 -5.98 5.05
N LEU A 34 6.07 -6.59 6.22
CA LEU A 34 4.96 -7.10 7.04
C LEU A 34 4.48 -6.10 8.09
N GLY A 35 5.07 -4.91 8.15
CA GLY A 35 4.76 -3.90 9.16
C GLY A 35 5.29 -4.23 10.55
N VAL A 36 6.31 -5.08 10.67
CA VAL A 36 7.01 -5.40 11.92
C VAL A 36 8.38 -4.72 11.91
N ARG A 37 9.00 -4.46 13.07
CA ARG A 37 10.36 -3.90 13.15
C ARG A 37 11.34 -4.72 12.31
N ALA A 38 12.08 -4.05 11.43
CA ALA A 38 13.02 -4.68 10.52
C ALA A 38 14.28 -5.17 11.23
N ASN A 39 14.77 -6.35 10.84
CA ASN A 39 16.05 -6.88 11.27
C ASN A 39 17.16 -6.56 10.25
N PRO A 40 18.44 -6.55 10.66
CA PRO A 40 19.55 -6.43 9.71
C PRO A 40 19.47 -7.55 8.65
N GLY A 41 19.42 -7.17 7.37
CA GLY A 41 19.30 -8.10 6.24
C GLY A 41 17.88 -8.26 5.68
N ASP A 42 16.85 -7.72 6.33
CA ASP A 42 15.49 -7.70 5.77
C ASP A 42 15.45 -6.91 4.45
N ARG A 43 14.67 -7.39 3.48
CA ARG A 43 14.45 -6.66 2.22
C ARG A 43 13.69 -5.37 2.47
N SER A 44 14.08 -4.31 1.74
CA SER A 44 13.40 -3.02 1.78
C SER A 44 11.89 -3.18 1.50
N PRO A 45 10.98 -2.78 2.42
CA PRO A 45 9.53 -2.82 2.20
C PRO A 45 9.10 -2.12 0.92
N PHE A 46 9.74 -1.00 0.57
CA PHE A 46 9.49 -0.29 -0.68
C PHE A 46 9.66 -1.20 -1.90
N LYS A 47 10.77 -1.95 -1.99
CA LYS A 47 11.03 -2.84 -3.13
C LYS A 47 10.01 -3.98 -3.21
N VAL A 48 9.66 -4.56 -2.06
CA VAL A 48 8.66 -5.64 -1.99
C VAL A 48 7.28 -5.14 -2.41
N LEU A 49 6.82 -4.03 -1.83
CA LEU A 49 5.51 -3.47 -2.13
C LEU A 49 5.42 -2.95 -3.57
N LEU A 50 6.48 -2.33 -4.09
CA LEU A 50 6.57 -1.94 -5.50
C LEU A 50 6.46 -3.17 -6.43
N GLY A 51 7.15 -4.26 -6.11
CA GLY A 51 7.05 -5.51 -6.86
C GLY A 51 5.62 -6.08 -6.86
N ILE A 52 4.96 -6.06 -5.71
CA ILE A 52 3.55 -6.47 -5.58
C ILE A 52 2.64 -5.55 -6.40
N SER A 53 2.88 -4.24 -6.41
CA SER A 53 2.11 -3.28 -7.22
C SER A 53 2.25 -3.55 -8.72
N ILE A 54 3.48 -3.74 -9.20
CA ILE A 54 3.76 -4.07 -10.60
C ILE A 54 3.09 -5.38 -10.98
N PHE A 55 3.25 -6.42 -10.15
CA PHE A 55 2.60 -7.71 -10.36
C PHE A 55 1.07 -7.59 -10.44
N THR A 56 0.46 -6.82 -9.53
CA THR A 56 -0.98 -6.58 -9.52
C THR A 56 -1.44 -5.86 -10.78
N ILE A 57 -0.69 -4.86 -11.27
CA ILE A 57 -1.00 -4.19 -12.54
C ILE A 57 -0.94 -5.17 -13.70
N LEU A 58 0.14 -5.94 -13.79
CA LEU A 58 0.30 -6.94 -14.84
C LEU A 58 -0.86 -7.94 -14.83
N LEU A 59 -1.25 -8.45 -13.65
CA LEU A 59 -2.43 -9.31 -13.53
C LEU A 59 -3.70 -8.63 -14.03
N ASN A 60 -3.97 -7.37 -13.65
CA ASN A 60 -5.18 -6.65 -14.08
C ASN A 60 -5.20 -6.37 -15.59
N VAL A 61 -4.04 -6.19 -16.23
CA VAL A 61 -3.92 -5.95 -17.68
C VAL A 61 -4.01 -7.24 -18.47
N LEU A 62 -3.34 -8.31 -18.00
CA LEU A 62 -3.29 -9.60 -18.69
C LEU A 62 -4.58 -10.40 -18.53
N PHE A 63 -5.26 -10.28 -17.39
CA PHE A 63 -6.43 -11.09 -17.08
C PHE A 63 -7.59 -10.93 -18.08
N PRO A 64 -8.04 -9.70 -18.45
CA PRO A 64 -9.08 -9.54 -19.47
C PRO A 64 -8.68 -10.12 -20.83
N SER A 65 -7.40 -9.99 -21.20
CA SER A 65 -6.86 -10.55 -22.45
C SER A 65 -6.89 -12.07 -22.45
N LEU A 66 -6.54 -12.68 -21.32
CA LEU A 66 -6.60 -14.12 -21.12
C LEU A 66 -8.06 -14.62 -21.15
N MET A 67 -8.99 -13.92 -20.50
CA MET A 67 -10.41 -14.26 -20.52
C MET A 67 -10.99 -14.15 -21.93
N TRP A 68 -10.62 -13.12 -22.69
CA TRP A 68 -11.02 -12.97 -24.09
C TRP A 68 -10.51 -14.13 -24.95
N ALA A 69 -9.25 -14.53 -24.78
CA ALA A 69 -8.66 -15.65 -25.54
C ALA A 69 -9.30 -17.02 -25.25
N ASN A 70 -9.92 -17.18 -24.07
CA ASN A 70 -10.59 -18.42 -23.67
C ASN A 70 -12.11 -18.40 -23.92
N THR A 71 -12.62 -17.35 -24.57
CA THR A 71 -14.02 -17.24 -24.97
C THR A 71 -14.21 -17.88 -26.34
N ASP A 72 -15.19 -18.78 -26.47
CA ASP A 72 -15.50 -19.42 -27.75
C ASP A 72 -15.97 -18.38 -28.78
N PRO A 73 -15.38 -18.35 -30.00
CA PRO A 73 -15.65 -17.29 -30.97
C PRO A 73 -17.08 -17.33 -31.55
N TYR A 74 -17.74 -18.49 -31.54
CA TYR A 74 -19.07 -18.68 -32.11
C TYR A 74 -20.17 -18.44 -31.10
N THR A 75 -20.03 -19.03 -29.90
CA THR A 75 -21.05 -18.97 -28.86
C THR A 75 -20.86 -17.77 -27.93
N ARG A 76 -19.66 -17.16 -27.92
CA ARG A 76 -19.23 -16.14 -26.94
C ARG A 76 -19.36 -16.60 -25.49
N LEU A 77 -19.42 -17.92 -25.28
CA LEU A 77 -19.47 -18.51 -23.95
C LEU A 77 -18.04 -18.77 -23.45
N PRO A 78 -17.81 -18.63 -22.13
CA PRO A 78 -16.53 -19.01 -21.54
C PRO A 78 -16.32 -20.52 -21.70
N SER A 79 -15.13 -20.91 -22.16
CA SER A 79 -14.71 -22.32 -22.13
C SER A 79 -14.64 -22.85 -20.70
N GLU A 80 -14.74 -24.17 -20.51
CA GLU A 80 -14.60 -24.83 -19.19
C GLU A 80 -13.34 -24.39 -18.43
N GLY A 81 -12.23 -24.14 -19.14
CA GLY A 81 -10.99 -23.63 -18.54
C GLY A 81 -11.07 -22.20 -18.01
N SER A 82 -12.00 -21.39 -18.51
CA SER A 82 -12.17 -19.98 -18.10
C SER A 82 -12.61 -19.86 -16.65
N PHE A 83 -13.40 -20.82 -16.14
CA PHE A 83 -13.85 -20.80 -14.75
C PHE A 83 -12.67 -20.96 -13.77
N ALA A 84 -11.74 -21.88 -14.06
CA ALA A 84 -10.57 -22.08 -13.24
C ALA A 84 -9.67 -20.82 -13.22
N ILE A 85 -9.51 -20.17 -14.39
CA ILE A 85 -8.75 -18.93 -14.53
C ILE A 85 -9.37 -17.80 -13.70
N GLU A 86 -10.69 -17.59 -13.81
CA GLU A 86 -11.43 -16.61 -13.00
C GLU A 86 -11.28 -16.89 -11.50
N LEU A 87 -11.42 -18.15 -11.08
CA LEU A 87 -11.28 -18.54 -9.68
C LEU A 87 -9.87 -18.24 -9.13
N VAL A 88 -8.83 -18.61 -9.88
CA VAL A 88 -7.43 -18.33 -9.49
C VAL A 88 -7.20 -16.83 -9.37
N TYR A 89 -7.67 -16.04 -10.34
CA TYR A 89 -7.56 -14.58 -10.31
C TYR A 89 -8.27 -13.97 -9.09
N ARG A 90 -9.47 -14.46 -8.76
CA ARG A 90 -10.21 -14.02 -7.55
C ARG A 90 -9.46 -14.35 -6.27
N VAL A 91 -8.96 -15.57 -6.13
CA VAL A 91 -8.21 -16.00 -4.94
C VAL A 91 -6.96 -15.16 -4.75
N ILE A 92 -6.18 -14.95 -5.82
CA ILE A 92 -4.97 -14.10 -5.78
C ILE A 92 -5.35 -12.66 -5.42
N SER A 93 -6.39 -12.10 -6.05
CA SER A 93 -6.84 -10.74 -5.79
C SER A 93 -7.29 -10.53 -4.34
N ILE A 94 -8.04 -11.49 -3.78
CA ILE A 94 -8.47 -11.46 -2.37
C ILE A 94 -7.25 -11.55 -1.45
N ALA A 95 -6.32 -12.47 -1.72
CA ALA A 95 -5.11 -12.64 -0.92
C ALA A 95 -4.25 -11.36 -0.89
N LEU A 96 -4.04 -10.72 -2.06
CA LEU A 96 -3.32 -9.45 -2.16
C LEU A 96 -4.05 -8.30 -1.46
N GLY A 97 -5.39 -8.28 -1.50
CA GLY A 97 -6.23 -7.33 -0.76
C GLY A 97 -6.08 -7.48 0.75
N VAL A 98 -6.22 -8.70 1.28
CA VAL A 98 -6.04 -9.01 2.70
C VAL A 98 -4.63 -8.67 3.17
N PHE A 99 -3.61 -9.03 2.39
CA PHE A 99 -2.22 -8.64 2.66
C PHE A 99 -2.08 -7.12 2.76
N SER A 100 -2.58 -6.40 1.76
CA SER A 100 -2.52 -4.93 1.70
C SER A 100 -3.17 -4.27 2.93
N ILE A 101 -4.35 -4.74 3.35
CA ILE A 101 -5.06 -4.23 4.52
C ILE A 101 -4.26 -4.50 5.79
N ASN A 102 -3.76 -5.73 5.98
CA ASN A 102 -2.97 -6.10 7.16
C ASN A 102 -1.72 -5.22 7.31
N VAL A 103 -1.03 -4.93 6.21
CA VAL A 103 0.18 -4.10 6.21
C VAL A 103 -0.14 -2.64 6.54
N ILE A 104 -1.23 -2.08 6.01
CA ILE A 104 -1.69 -0.73 6.39
C ILE A 104 -2.01 -0.68 7.88
N LEU A 105 -2.80 -1.64 8.38
CA LEU A 105 -3.24 -1.71 9.77
C LEU A 105 -2.06 -1.73 10.73
N LYS A 106 -1.09 -2.62 10.50
CA LYS A 106 0.11 -2.73 11.34
C LYS A 106 0.94 -1.45 11.32
N THR A 107 1.12 -0.86 10.14
CA THR A 107 1.89 0.39 10.00
C THR A 107 1.21 1.54 10.75
N ARG A 108 -0.11 1.66 10.63
CA ARG A 108 -0.90 2.69 11.30
C ARG A 108 -0.93 2.51 12.82
N LEU A 109 -1.10 1.27 13.29
CA LEU A 109 -1.02 0.92 14.71
C LEU A 109 0.33 1.34 15.29
N HIS A 110 1.43 1.04 14.58
CA HIS A 110 2.76 1.41 15.01
C HIS A 110 2.96 2.94 15.12
N ILE A 111 2.42 3.70 14.16
CA ILE A 111 2.44 5.18 14.23
C ILE A 111 1.63 5.69 15.43
N ARG A 112 0.45 5.12 15.69
CA ARG A 112 -0.42 5.51 16.81
C ARG A 112 0.24 5.24 18.16
N GLU A 113 0.81 4.04 18.33
CA GLU A 113 1.55 3.65 19.54
C GLU A 113 2.73 4.61 19.78
N ARG A 114 3.49 4.93 18.73
CA ARG A 114 4.64 5.84 18.83
C ARG A 114 4.25 7.29 19.08
N SER A 115 3.12 7.74 18.55
CA SER A 115 2.64 9.13 18.65
C SER A 115 1.69 9.35 19.83
N ARG A 116 1.41 8.31 20.63
CA ARG A 116 0.44 8.31 21.74
C ARG A 116 -0.94 8.86 21.34
N ILE A 117 -1.40 8.54 20.13
CA ILE A 117 -2.71 8.98 19.63
C ILE A 117 -3.76 7.96 20.12
N PRO A 118 -4.65 8.32 21.08
CA PRO A 118 -5.68 7.40 21.54
C PRO A 118 -6.75 7.20 20.45
N GLU A 119 -7.31 6.00 20.40
CA GLU A 119 -8.44 5.73 19.51
C GLU A 119 -9.69 6.43 20.04
N THR A 120 -10.27 7.31 19.23
CA THR A 120 -11.43 8.12 19.66
C THR A 120 -12.76 7.63 19.11
N ARG A 121 -12.76 6.86 18.01
CA ARG A 121 -13.98 6.44 17.31
C ARG A 121 -13.91 4.97 16.87
N CYS A 122 -15.08 4.33 16.72
CA CYS A 122 -15.25 2.98 16.19
C CYS A 122 -14.66 1.80 17.01
N CYS A 123 -14.52 1.89 18.33
CA CYS A 123 -14.21 0.74 19.22
C CYS A 123 -13.09 -0.20 18.71
N GLY A 124 -11.98 0.34 18.17
CA GLY A 124 -10.88 -0.47 17.62
C GLY A 124 -10.95 -0.80 16.13
N CYS A 125 -12.01 -0.42 15.41
CA CYS A 125 -12.20 -0.75 13.99
C CYS A 125 -11.99 0.43 13.03
N GLU A 126 -11.71 1.65 13.53
CA GLU A 126 -11.52 2.84 12.68
C GLU A 126 -10.46 2.61 11.60
N ASP A 127 -9.36 1.95 11.98
CA ASP A 127 -8.24 1.69 11.10
C ASP A 127 -8.57 0.66 10.03
N CYS A 128 -9.44 -0.31 10.35
CA CYS A 128 -9.91 -1.32 9.41
C CYS A 128 -10.82 -0.67 8.34
N CYS A 129 -11.75 0.17 8.77
CA CYS A 129 -12.61 0.93 7.86
C CYS A 129 -11.79 1.87 6.97
N CYS A 130 -10.81 2.59 7.52
CA CYS A 130 -9.94 3.44 6.71
C CYS A 130 -9.08 2.65 5.72
N ALA A 131 -8.52 1.50 6.13
CA ALA A 131 -7.70 0.66 5.27
C ALA A 131 -8.51 0.02 4.12
N LEU A 132 -9.74 -0.42 4.41
CA LEU A 132 -10.65 -1.04 3.43
C LEU A 132 -11.19 -0.04 2.41
N TRP A 133 -11.65 1.14 2.86
CA TRP A 133 -12.44 2.06 2.03
C TRP A 133 -11.61 3.21 1.46
N CYS A 134 -10.56 3.65 2.15
CA CYS A 134 -9.74 4.82 1.80
C CYS A 134 -8.25 4.54 2.03
N GLY A 135 -7.77 3.34 1.65
CA GLY A 135 -6.40 2.90 1.94
C GLY A 135 -5.33 3.89 1.46
N CYS A 136 -5.52 4.49 0.27
CA CYS A 136 -4.62 5.53 -0.24
C CYS A 136 -4.60 6.79 0.63
N CYS A 137 -5.75 7.20 1.17
CA CYS A 137 -5.91 8.35 2.04
C CYS A 137 -5.21 8.11 3.38
N ALA A 138 -5.41 6.92 3.96
CA ALA A 138 -4.75 6.50 5.18
C ALA A 138 -3.23 6.51 5.00
N VAL A 139 -2.72 6.00 3.87
CA VAL A 139 -1.29 5.99 3.58
C VAL A 139 -0.74 7.40 3.34
N ALA A 140 -1.46 8.27 2.62
CA ALA A 140 -1.06 9.66 2.43
C ALA A 140 -1.01 10.42 3.78
N GLN A 141 -1.96 10.16 4.68
CA GLN A 141 -1.94 10.72 6.03
C GLN A 141 -0.73 10.22 6.83
N MET A 142 -0.44 8.92 6.79
CA MET A 142 0.76 8.35 7.43
C MET A 142 2.06 8.93 6.82
N ALA A 143 2.08 9.16 5.51
CA ALA A 143 3.24 9.75 4.84
C ALA A 143 3.50 11.20 5.28
N ARG A 144 2.45 12.01 5.44
CA ARG A 144 2.57 13.37 6.01
C ARG A 144 2.91 13.36 7.49
N HIS A 145 2.44 12.35 8.22
CA HIS A 145 2.77 12.22 9.63
C HIS A 145 4.24 11.82 9.84
N THR A 146 4.89 11.20 8.85
CA THR A 146 6.27 10.69 8.96
C THR A 146 7.32 11.54 8.25
N ALA A 147 6.92 12.60 7.54
CA ALA A 147 7.81 13.50 6.82
C ALA A 147 7.27 14.93 6.85
N ASP A 148 8.18 15.90 7.00
CA ASP A 148 7.87 17.30 6.80
C ASP A 148 8.06 17.67 5.32
N TYR A 149 6.95 17.77 4.61
CA TYR A 149 6.94 18.11 3.19
C TYR A 149 6.98 19.62 2.91
N GLU A 150 6.92 20.46 3.93
CA GLU A 150 7.11 21.91 3.77
C GLU A 150 8.60 22.25 3.62
N THR A 151 9.47 21.46 4.26
CA THR A 151 10.94 21.61 4.18
C THR A 151 11.58 20.71 3.14
N CYS A 152 11.05 19.50 2.92
CA CYS A 152 11.62 18.52 2.02
C CYS A 152 10.68 18.15 0.86
N ALA A 153 11.14 18.32 -0.38
CA ALA A 153 10.38 17.89 -1.55
C ALA A 153 10.23 16.36 -1.59
N ALA A 154 9.03 15.86 -1.87
CA ALA A 154 8.79 14.43 -2.02
C ALA A 154 9.51 13.86 -3.24
N LYS A 155 10.11 12.67 -3.11
CA LYS A 155 10.78 11.95 -4.20
C LYS A 155 10.05 10.66 -4.51
N CYS A 156 9.55 10.53 -5.74
CA CYS A 156 8.98 9.27 -6.18
C CYS A 156 10.07 8.20 -6.36
N CYS A 157 9.71 6.94 -6.18
CA CYS A 157 10.57 5.78 -6.45
C CYS A 157 11.91 5.71 -5.68
N SER A 158 12.06 6.43 -4.56
CA SER A 158 13.16 6.22 -3.61
C SER A 158 12.73 5.34 -2.44
N GLU A 159 13.69 4.77 -1.70
CA GLU A 159 13.38 3.87 -0.58
C GLU A 159 12.59 4.56 0.53
N THR A 160 12.87 5.84 0.82
CA THR A 160 12.21 6.61 1.88
C THR A 160 11.26 7.69 1.35
N GLY A 161 11.21 7.95 0.04
CA GLY A 161 10.40 9.03 -0.51
C GLY A 161 10.90 10.45 -0.23
N LEU A 162 12.12 10.59 0.30
CA LEU A 162 12.77 11.85 0.67
C LEU A 162 14.13 12.00 -0.05
N PRO A 163 14.68 13.21 -0.19
CA PRO A 163 16.06 13.41 -0.64
C PRO A 163 17.06 12.87 0.39
N VAL A 164 18.30 12.61 -0.03
CA VAL A 164 19.34 11.99 0.82
C VAL A 164 19.72 12.92 1.98
N GLU A 165 19.60 14.22 1.76
CA GLU A 165 19.93 15.30 2.68
C GLU A 165 18.78 15.63 3.64
N ALA A 166 17.61 15.00 3.49
CA ALA A 166 16.48 15.29 4.37
C ALA A 166 16.75 14.77 5.79
N PRO A 167 16.54 15.60 6.83
CA PRO A 167 16.55 15.12 8.20
C PRO A 167 15.47 14.05 8.36
N GLN A 168 15.89 12.84 8.74
CA GLN A 168 14.95 11.80 9.14
C GLN A 168 14.28 12.29 10.42
N LEU A 169 12.95 12.43 10.41
CA LEU A 169 12.20 12.79 11.62
C LEU A 169 12.50 11.77 12.72
N GLN A 170 13.26 12.21 13.73
CA GLN A 170 13.50 11.44 14.94
C GLN A 170 12.19 11.42 15.74
N PHE A 171 11.37 10.40 15.50
CA PHE A 171 10.20 10.15 16.34
C PHE A 171 10.66 9.66 17.72
N GLY A 172 10.91 10.60 18.62
CA GLY A 172 11.24 10.35 20.02
C GLY A 172 12.73 10.13 20.27
N GLY A 173 13.50 11.21 20.35
CA GLY A 173 14.56 11.50 21.33
C GLY A 173 15.70 10.50 21.59
N THR A 174 15.74 9.32 20.98
CA THR A 174 16.90 8.45 21.01
C THR A 174 17.68 8.66 19.73
N GLU A 175 18.72 9.48 19.85
CA GLU A 175 19.87 9.39 18.94
C GLU A 175 20.29 7.93 18.87
N ILE A 176 20.37 7.43 17.65
CA ILE A 176 20.90 6.10 17.37
C ILE A 176 22.36 6.35 17.02
N VAL A 177 23.22 6.16 18.02
CA VAL A 177 24.65 5.90 17.82
C VAL A 177 24.80 4.60 17.03
#